data_AF-A0A1C1CGN7-F1
#
_entry.id   AF-A0A1C1CGN7-F1
#
_cell.length_a   1.000
_cell.length_b   1.000
_cell.length_c   1.000
_cell.angle_alpha   90.00
_cell.angle_beta   90.00
_cell.angle_gamma   90.00
#
_symmetry.space_group_name_H-M   'P 1'
#
loop_
_entity.id
_entity.type
_entity.pdbx_description
1 polymer ?
#
loop_
_entity_poly.entity_id
_entity_poly.type
_entity_poly.pdbx_seq_one_letter_code
_entity_poly.pdbx_strand_id
1 'polypeptide(L)'
;MAVLTGTAKIRFGVADTADDMEENTHGHGREEGGIEVEAGVGDVFILPAGTAHKTFDTSPVTGFKLLTPGDGHHILTKGSDVRETLANVQLDGFTMVGAYPKGGGEWDFATGGENQGEYEKVWSVPKPENDPVLGKAEEGLCGQWR
;
A
#
# COMPACT_ATOMS: atom_id res chain seq x y z
N MET A 1 2.29 6.49 -2.05
CA MET A 1 1.66 6.62 -0.73
C MET A 1 2.51 7.50 0.16
N ALA A 2 1.93 8.28 1.06
CA ALA A 2 2.67 9.17 1.96
C ALA A 2 2.16 9.05 3.40
N VAL A 3 3.08 8.96 4.37
CA VAL A 3 2.76 8.85 5.79
C VAL A 3 2.50 10.23 6.38
N LEU A 4 1.34 10.40 7.01
CA LEU A 4 0.87 11.68 7.54
C LEU A 4 1.01 11.78 9.07
N THR A 5 0.81 10.67 9.78
CA THR A 5 0.93 10.60 11.25
C THR A 5 1.40 9.22 11.70
N GLY A 6 1.95 9.16 12.92
CA GLY A 6 2.33 7.91 13.58
C GLY A 6 3.52 7.21 12.93
N THR A 7 3.72 5.96 13.34
CA THR A 7 4.70 5.03 12.76
C THR A 7 4.08 3.66 12.59
N ALA A 8 4.62 2.84 11.68
CA ALA A 8 4.22 1.45 11.51
C ALA A 8 5.32 0.66 10.81
N LYS A 9 5.29 -0.66 10.92
CA LYS A 9 6.03 -1.53 10.00
C LYS A 9 5.15 -1.81 8.79
N ILE A 10 5.72 -1.71 7.59
CA ILE A 10 5.04 -2.09 6.35
C ILE A 10 5.83 -3.17 5.66
N ARG A 11 5.17 -4.29 5.37
CA ARG A 11 5.69 -5.38 4.55
C ARG A 11 5.16 -5.24 3.13
N PHE A 12 6.03 -5.30 2.14
CA PHE A 12 5.72 -5.19 0.72
C PHE A 12 6.07 -6.46 -0.04
N GLY A 13 5.27 -6.78 -1.06
CA GLY A 13 5.60 -7.75 -2.11
C GLY A 13 5.28 -9.20 -1.80
N VAL A 14 4.68 -9.51 -0.64
CA VAL A 14 4.30 -10.87 -0.25
C VAL A 14 2.88 -10.89 0.33
N ALA A 15 2.14 -11.94 0.03
CA ALA A 15 0.83 -12.22 0.60
C ALA A 15 0.95 -12.96 1.94
N ASP A 16 -0.07 -12.80 2.78
CA ASP A 16 -0.29 -13.65 3.94
C ASP A 16 -0.70 -15.06 3.48
N THR A 17 -0.16 -16.10 4.12
CA THR A 17 -0.42 -17.52 3.78
C THR A 17 -1.10 -18.28 4.92
N ALA A 18 -1.37 -17.61 6.04
CA ALA A 18 -2.10 -18.16 7.18
C ALA A 18 -3.29 -17.26 7.54
N ASP A 19 -4.40 -17.88 7.94
CA ASP A 19 -5.60 -17.18 8.43
C ASP A 19 -5.38 -16.56 9.81
N ASP A 20 -4.47 -17.13 10.61
CA ASP A 20 -4.16 -16.62 11.94
C ASP A 20 -3.39 -15.30 11.84
N MET A 21 -3.98 -14.24 12.42
CA MET A 21 -3.48 -12.88 12.33
C MET A 21 -2.11 -12.69 13.00
N GLU A 22 -1.79 -13.46 14.03
CA GLU A 22 -0.48 -13.35 14.68
C GLU A 22 0.59 -14.08 13.86
N GLU A 23 0.27 -15.27 13.36
CA GLU A 23 1.16 -16.07 12.51
C GLU A 23 1.48 -15.36 11.19
N ASN A 24 0.48 -14.72 10.57
CA ASN A 24 0.71 -13.97 9.33
C ASN A 24 1.35 -12.59 9.57
N THR A 25 1.29 -12.05 10.79
CA THR A 25 1.90 -10.74 11.10
C THR A 25 3.32 -10.89 11.62
N HIS A 26 3.52 -11.67 12.68
CA HIS A 26 4.78 -11.82 13.38
C HIS A 26 5.44 -13.19 13.18
N GLY A 27 4.68 -14.19 12.71
CA GLY A 27 5.18 -15.53 12.41
C GLY A 27 5.70 -15.69 10.98
N HIS A 28 5.51 -16.91 10.47
CA HIS A 28 5.95 -17.36 9.14
C HIS A 28 4.79 -17.50 8.15
N GLY A 29 3.58 -17.07 8.51
CA GLY A 29 2.37 -17.13 7.68
C GLY A 29 2.35 -16.11 6.53
N ARG A 30 3.42 -16.05 5.74
CA ARG A 30 3.59 -15.20 4.56
C ARG A 30 4.41 -15.92 3.49
N GLU A 31 4.35 -15.44 2.25
CA GLU A 31 5.25 -15.90 1.20
C GLU A 31 6.72 -15.56 1.51
N GLU A 32 7.65 -16.27 0.87
CA GLU A 32 9.08 -16.00 1.00
C GLU A 32 9.47 -14.71 0.28
N GLY A 33 10.37 -13.93 0.89
CA GLY A 33 10.87 -12.67 0.32
C GLY A 33 10.12 -11.46 0.87
N GLY A 34 9.83 -10.52 -0.03
CA GLY A 34 9.30 -9.21 0.33
C GLY A 34 10.31 -8.33 1.06
N ILE A 35 9.87 -7.12 1.40
CA ILE A 35 10.68 -6.14 2.13
C ILE A 35 9.84 -5.58 3.27
N GLU A 36 10.43 -5.51 4.45
CA GLU A 36 9.87 -4.79 5.59
C GLU A 36 10.58 -3.46 5.76
N VAL A 37 9.80 -2.40 5.96
CA VAL A 37 10.30 -1.05 6.23
C VAL A 37 9.62 -0.48 7.46
N GLU A 38 10.38 0.30 8.23
CA GLU A 38 9.83 1.17 9.27
C GLU A 38 9.36 2.46 8.61
N ALA A 39 8.06 2.74 8.72
CA ALA A 39 7.42 3.90 8.12
C ALA A 39 7.15 4.96 9.19
N GLY A 40 7.55 6.20 8.92
CA GLY A 40 7.31 7.36 9.77
C GLY A 40 6.81 8.56 8.97
N VAL A 41 6.36 9.60 9.69
CA VAL A 41 5.82 10.83 9.11
C VAL A 41 6.79 11.44 8.10
N GLY A 42 6.28 11.73 6.90
CA GLY A 42 7.07 12.31 5.81
C GLY A 42 7.64 11.28 4.84
N ASP A 43 7.61 9.99 5.17
CA ASP A 43 8.00 8.93 4.24
C ASP A 43 7.03 8.84 3.06
N VAL A 44 7.60 8.61 1.88
CA VAL A 44 6.86 8.46 0.62
C VAL A 44 7.28 7.16 -0.05
N PHE A 45 6.29 6.31 -0.34
CA PHE A 45 6.47 5.06 -1.05
C PHE A 45 5.93 5.20 -2.48
N ILE A 46 6.80 4.94 -3.46
CA ILE A 46 6.42 4.82 -4.86
C ILE A 46 6.50 3.34 -5.20
N LEU A 47 5.35 2.73 -5.46
CA LEU A 47 5.24 1.30 -5.69
C LEU A 47 4.46 1.05 -6.98
N PRO A 48 4.72 -0.09 -7.65
CA PRO A 48 3.86 -0.60 -8.70
C PRO A 48 2.41 -0.78 -8.20
N ALA A 49 1.45 -0.56 -9.09
CA ALA A 49 0.07 -0.92 -8.78
C ALA A 49 -0.04 -2.44 -8.58
N GLY A 50 -0.84 -2.86 -7.58
CA GLY A 50 -1.03 -4.27 -7.26
C GLY A 50 0.05 -4.89 -6.36
N THR A 51 1.06 -4.12 -5.91
CA THR A 51 1.99 -4.63 -4.89
C THR A 51 1.25 -4.94 -3.59
N ALA A 52 1.25 -6.23 -3.21
CA ALA A 52 0.75 -6.69 -1.92
C ALA A 52 1.45 -5.95 -0.79
N HIS A 53 0.70 -5.49 0.20
CA HIS A 53 1.27 -4.82 1.35
C HIS A 53 0.46 -5.03 2.62
N LYS A 54 1.17 -5.06 3.75
CA LYS A 54 0.60 -5.22 5.07
C LYS A 54 1.19 -4.22 6.03
N THR A 55 0.33 -3.51 6.75
CA THR A 55 0.71 -2.56 7.80
C THR A 55 0.44 -3.19 9.16
N PHE A 56 1.43 -3.15 10.05
CA PHE A 56 1.33 -3.69 11.41
C PHE A 56 2.26 -2.91 12.36
N ASP A 57 2.25 -3.25 13.65
CA ASP A 57 3.03 -2.53 14.68
C ASP A 57 2.77 -1.01 14.69
N THR A 58 1.52 -0.60 14.43
CA THR A 58 1.17 0.82 14.36
C THR A 58 1.32 1.49 15.71
N SER A 59 1.93 2.67 15.74
CA SER A 59 1.98 3.54 16.91
C SER A 59 1.45 4.93 16.57
N PRO A 60 0.38 5.42 17.23
CA PRO A 60 -0.38 4.71 18.26
C PRO A 60 -1.28 3.60 17.66
N VAL A 61 -1.55 2.57 18.47
CA VAL A 61 -2.43 1.45 18.08
C VAL A 61 -3.86 1.96 17.98
N THR A 62 -4.42 1.89 16.79
CA THR A 62 -5.81 2.28 16.49
C THR A 62 -6.41 1.27 15.52
N GLY A 63 -7.74 1.17 15.48
CA GLY A 63 -8.41 0.33 14.47
C GLY A 63 -8.30 0.94 13.07
N PHE A 64 -8.28 0.09 12.03
CA PHE A 64 -8.30 0.53 10.64
C PHE A 64 -9.52 1.42 10.33
N LYS A 65 -9.29 2.53 9.62
CA LYS A 65 -10.33 3.48 9.20
C LYS A 65 -10.01 4.02 7.81
N LEU A 66 -11.00 3.98 6.92
CA LEU A 66 -10.97 4.81 5.72
C LEU A 66 -11.34 6.25 6.11
N LEU A 67 -10.35 7.14 6.13
CA LEU A 67 -10.56 8.55 6.55
C LEU A 67 -11.02 9.44 5.39
N THR A 68 -10.65 9.10 4.16
CA THR A 68 -11.11 9.79 2.96
C THR A 68 -12.60 9.52 2.75
N PRO A 69 -13.47 10.54 2.65
CA PRO A 69 -14.88 10.32 2.37
C PRO A 69 -15.07 9.56 1.07
N GLY A 70 -15.78 8.43 1.11
CA GLY A 70 -15.93 7.55 -0.05
C GLY A 70 -15.82 6.09 0.31
N ASP A 71 -15.50 5.29 -0.69
CA ASP A 71 -15.33 3.84 -0.64
C ASP A 71 -13.88 3.40 -0.96
N GLY A 72 -12.96 4.37 -1.10
CA GLY A 72 -11.57 4.13 -1.51
C GLY A 72 -11.31 4.33 -3.00
N HIS A 73 -12.35 4.32 -3.84
CA HIS A 73 -12.22 4.54 -5.29
C HIS A 73 -12.31 6.01 -5.66
N HIS A 74 -13.18 6.76 -4.97
CA HIS A 74 -13.38 8.19 -5.22
C HIS A 74 -13.58 8.97 -3.93
N ILE A 75 -13.17 10.25 -3.96
CA ILE A 75 -13.46 11.18 -2.87
C ILE A 75 -14.89 11.66 -3.04
N LEU A 76 -15.79 11.26 -2.15
CA LEU A 76 -17.18 11.73 -2.13
C LEU A 76 -17.23 13.17 -1.62
N THR A 77 -17.26 14.12 -2.55
CA THR A 77 -17.43 15.55 -2.25
C THR A 77 -18.79 16.04 -2.74
N LYS A 78 -19.49 16.83 -1.91
CA LYS A 78 -20.62 17.64 -2.41
C LYS A 78 -20.05 18.84 -3.16
N GLY A 79 -19.88 18.73 -4.47
CA GLY A 79 -19.35 19.81 -5.31
C GLY A 79 -17.83 19.72 -5.55
N SER A 80 -17.22 20.84 -5.93
CA SER A 80 -15.90 20.88 -6.59
C SER A 80 -14.67 21.01 -5.70
N ASP A 81 -14.78 21.03 -4.37
CA ASP A 81 -13.62 21.26 -3.50
C ASP A 81 -13.10 19.99 -2.79
N VAL A 82 -12.37 19.17 -3.56
CA VAL A 82 -11.59 18.02 -3.05
C VAL A 82 -10.55 18.48 -2.03
N ARG A 83 -9.93 19.64 -2.23
CA ARG A 83 -8.87 20.13 -1.35
C ARG A 83 -9.42 20.47 0.02
N GLU A 84 -10.52 21.22 0.09
CA GLU A 84 -11.19 21.55 1.34
C GLU A 84 -11.68 20.29 2.06
N THR A 85 -12.24 19.33 1.31
CA THR A 85 -12.70 18.07 1.89
C THR A 85 -11.56 17.33 2.58
N LEU A 86 -10.41 17.18 1.91
CA LEU A 86 -9.25 16.50 2.46
C LEU A 86 -8.58 17.29 3.60
N ALA A 87 -8.58 18.63 3.53
CA ALA A 87 -7.99 19.48 4.57
C ALA A 87 -8.70 19.37 5.92
N ASN A 88 -9.98 18.97 5.92
CA ASN A 88 -10.79 18.80 7.13
C ASN A 88 -10.77 17.38 7.68
N VAL A 89 -10.06 16.45 7.04
CA VAL A 89 -9.90 15.08 7.56
C VAL A 89 -9.08 15.12 8.84
N GLN A 90 -9.65 14.59 9.92
CA GLN A 90 -8.92 14.41 11.18
C GLN A 90 -8.04 13.17 11.08
N LEU A 91 -6.73 13.38 11.17
CA LEU A 91 -5.75 12.29 11.21
C LEU A 91 -5.79 11.62 12.58
N ASP A 92 -5.69 10.30 12.60
CA ASP A 92 -5.74 9.48 13.82
C ASP A 92 -4.83 8.27 13.64
N GLY A 93 -4.16 7.83 14.71
CA GLY A 93 -3.26 6.68 14.61
C GLY A 93 -2.09 6.86 13.64
N PHE A 94 -1.63 5.74 13.12
CA PHE A 94 -0.85 5.71 11.88
C PHE A 94 -1.79 6.02 10.71
N THR A 95 -1.59 7.16 10.04
CA THR A 95 -2.37 7.55 8.86
C THR A 95 -1.45 7.65 7.65
N MET A 96 -1.87 7.04 6.54
CA MET A 96 -1.20 7.12 5.24
C MET A 96 -2.23 7.47 4.16
N VAL A 97 -1.79 8.21 3.13
CA VAL A 97 -2.59 8.49 1.95
C VAL A 97 -1.99 7.85 0.71
N GLY A 98 -2.83 7.18 -0.08
CA GLY A 98 -2.49 6.64 -1.39
C GLY A 98 -3.08 7.49 -2.51
N ALA A 99 -2.42 7.49 -3.67
CA ALA A 99 -2.95 8.10 -4.89
C ALA A 99 -2.36 7.38 -6.10
N TYR A 100 -3.17 7.28 -7.16
CA TYR A 100 -2.73 6.83 -8.46
C TYR A 100 -2.55 8.01 -9.41
N PRO A 101 -1.59 7.95 -10.35
CA PRO A 101 -1.45 8.96 -11.38
C PRO A 101 -2.74 9.11 -12.20
N LYS A 102 -3.06 10.35 -12.60
CA LYS A 102 -4.18 10.60 -13.51
C LYS A 102 -3.93 9.86 -14.84
N GLY A 103 -4.86 8.99 -15.23
CA GLY A 103 -4.71 8.17 -16.43
C GLY A 103 -3.68 7.03 -16.28
N GLY A 104 -3.27 6.70 -15.05
CA GLY A 104 -2.28 5.66 -14.74
C GLY A 104 -2.75 4.22 -14.95
N GLY A 105 -3.82 4.00 -15.71
CA GLY A 105 -4.40 2.68 -15.96
C GLY A 105 -5.51 2.30 -14.99
N GLU A 106 -5.88 1.03 -15.04
CA GLU A 106 -6.84 0.42 -14.12
C GLU A 106 -6.15 0.12 -12.79
N TRP A 107 -6.78 0.57 -11.72
CA TRP A 107 -6.38 0.29 -10.35
C TRP A 107 -7.64 -0.08 -9.59
N ASP A 108 -7.48 -0.88 -8.55
CA ASP A 108 -8.57 -1.31 -7.68
C ASP A 108 -8.13 -1.20 -6.23
N PHE A 109 -9.08 -0.85 -5.34
CA PHE A 109 -8.88 -1.01 -3.91
C PHE A 109 -9.45 -2.37 -3.51
N ALA A 110 -8.62 -3.39 -3.72
CA ALA A 110 -8.94 -4.78 -3.40
C ALA A 110 -8.57 -5.10 -1.94
N THR A 111 -9.46 -5.81 -1.25
CA THR A 111 -9.22 -6.32 0.11
C THR A 111 -8.60 -7.72 0.14
N GLY A 112 -8.49 -8.37 -1.01
CA GLY A 112 -7.93 -9.70 -1.18
C GLY A 112 -8.94 -10.69 -1.76
N GLY A 113 -8.49 -11.53 -2.69
CA GLY A 113 -9.30 -12.57 -3.32
C GLY A 113 -10.03 -12.15 -4.60
N GLU A 114 -10.04 -10.87 -4.96
CA GLU A 114 -10.70 -10.37 -6.18
C GLU A 114 -10.07 -10.94 -7.46
N ASN A 115 -8.77 -11.28 -7.42
CA ASN A 115 -8.07 -11.99 -8.48
C ASN A 115 -7.93 -13.50 -8.22
N GLN A 116 -8.74 -14.09 -7.35
CA GLN A 116 -8.70 -15.54 -7.14
C GLN A 116 -8.95 -16.27 -8.47
N GLY A 117 -7.94 -17.02 -8.92
CA GLY A 117 -7.95 -17.71 -10.22
C GLY A 117 -7.35 -16.89 -11.39
N GLU A 118 -6.89 -15.67 -11.14
CA GLU A 118 -6.16 -14.82 -12.10
C GLU A 118 -4.78 -14.39 -11.58
N TYR A 119 -4.25 -15.03 -10.53
CA TYR A 119 -2.97 -14.65 -9.93
C TYR A 119 -1.80 -14.79 -10.90
N GLU A 120 -1.85 -15.76 -11.82
CA GLU A 120 -0.84 -15.94 -12.86
C GLU A 120 -0.70 -14.70 -13.74
N LYS A 121 -1.81 -13.98 -13.99
CA LYS A 121 -1.78 -12.72 -14.75
C LYS A 121 -1.01 -11.66 -13.97
N VAL A 122 -1.23 -11.56 -12.65
CA VAL A 122 -0.54 -10.61 -11.77
C VAL A 122 0.95 -10.96 -11.67
N TRP A 123 1.29 -12.23 -11.46
CA TRP A 123 2.68 -12.69 -11.38
C TRP A 123 3.42 -12.60 -12.73
N SER A 124 2.71 -12.59 -13.85
CA SER A 124 3.31 -12.42 -15.18
C SER A 124 3.67 -10.97 -15.53
N VAL A 125 3.33 -10.00 -14.67
CA VAL A 125 3.68 -8.59 -14.91
C VAL A 125 5.20 -8.47 -15.00
N PRO A 126 5.74 -8.03 -16.15
CA PRO A 126 7.17 -7.99 -16.34
C PRO A 126 7.79 -6.90 -15.47
N LYS A 127 8.99 -7.21 -14.98
CA LYS A 127 9.85 -6.26 -14.31
C LYS A 127 10.08 -5.02 -15.20
N PRO A 128 9.89 -3.79 -14.67
CA PRO A 128 10.13 -2.58 -15.43
C PRO A 128 11.63 -2.44 -15.77
N GLU A 129 11.92 -1.74 -16.88
CA GLU A 129 13.32 -1.50 -17.29
C GLU A 129 14.08 -0.62 -16.30
N ASN A 130 13.37 0.31 -15.65
CA ASN A 130 13.93 1.26 -14.70
C ASN A 130 12.98 1.44 -13.52
N ASP A 131 13.55 1.53 -12.34
CA ASP A 131 12.93 2.15 -11.18
C ASP A 131 12.74 3.66 -11.44
N PRO A 132 11.57 4.25 -11.14
CA PRO A 132 11.28 5.65 -11.44
C PRO A 132 12.14 6.66 -10.65
N VAL A 133 12.78 6.23 -9.56
CA VAL A 133 13.62 7.06 -8.69
C VAL A 133 15.09 6.67 -8.81
N LEU A 134 15.38 5.37 -8.77
CA LEU A 134 16.73 4.82 -8.66
C LEU A 134 17.29 4.27 -9.98
N GLY A 135 16.50 4.30 -11.06
CA GLY A 135 16.93 3.78 -12.36
C GLY A 135 17.22 2.29 -12.31
N LYS A 136 18.47 1.88 -12.57
CA LYS A 136 18.88 0.46 -12.61
C LYS A 136 19.53 -0.03 -11.32
N ALA A 137 19.42 0.72 -10.23
CA ALA A 137 19.99 0.33 -8.94
C ALA A 137 19.31 -0.94 -8.39
N GLU A 138 20.10 -1.83 -7.79
CA GLU A 138 19.63 -3.09 -7.19
C GLU A 138 18.73 -2.84 -5.96
N GLU A 139 18.89 -1.69 -5.31
CA GLU A 139 18.08 -1.27 -4.17
C GLU A 139 16.66 -0.87 -4.58
N GLY A 140 16.43 -0.55 -5.86
CA GLY A 140 15.11 -0.18 -6.39
C GLY A 140 14.31 -1.38 -6.91
N LEU A 141 13.19 -1.08 -7.58
CA LEU A 141 12.33 -2.08 -8.22
C LEU A 141 13.12 -3.03 -9.14
N CYS A 142 14.18 -2.54 -9.78
CA CYS A 142 15.03 -3.32 -10.66
C CYS A 142 15.91 -4.38 -9.97
N GLY A 143 16.09 -4.39 -8.66
CA GLY A 143 16.71 -5.53 -7.94
C GLY A 143 15.73 -6.28 -7.04
N GLN A 144 14.69 -5.57 -6.58
CA GLN A 144 13.73 -6.09 -5.61
C GLN A 144 12.53 -6.81 -6.23
N TRP A 145 12.05 -6.40 -7.41
CA TRP A 145 10.97 -7.11 -8.10
C TRP A 145 11.48 -8.45 -8.65
N ARG A 146 10.85 -9.54 -8.21
CA ARG A 146 11.12 -10.92 -8.62
C ARG A 146 9.82 -11.66 -8.86
#